data_AF-A0A239LZA0-F1
#
_entry.id   AF-A0A239LZA0-F1
#
_cell.length_a   1.000
_cell.length_b   1.000
_cell.length_c   1.000
_cell.angle_alpha   90.00
_cell.angle_beta   90.00
_cell.angle_gamma   90.00
#
_symmetry.space_group_name_H-M   'P 1'
#
loop_
_entity.id
_entity.type
_entity.pdbx_description
1 polymer ?
#
loop_
_entity_poly.entity_id
_entity_poly.type
_entity_poly.pdbx_seq_one_letter_code
_entity_poly.pdbx_strand_id
1 'polypeptide(L)'
;MTHPFFGPILRLRVTPDEPEAPDAFVGGPRVRGSKRPHGDAKCAQVRRLIETTVLTYGEIAKQTGVGRASICRWTRDGGWQRPLFAPRATDTVPSARASQKLKLRKLAERLHALAERAVRELEAQPDVDIDRLMQALQVLKMARLEAMGRRRPRRPIDMPARTGREMMERDAAIRTALKEMRRGGVDVTQIPDDAMALLEAAHTPPERDHPALRPRGSRRR
;
A
#
# COMPACT_ATOMS: atom_id res chain seq x y z
N MET A 1 5.42 -62.14 -3.00
CA MET A 1 5.01 -60.79 -2.56
C MET A 1 6.08 -59.82 -3.04
N THR A 2 5.75 -59.03 -4.06
CA THR A 2 6.70 -58.21 -4.81
C THR A 2 6.32 -56.74 -4.58
N HIS A 3 7.22 -55.96 -3.97
CA HIS A 3 6.96 -54.57 -3.62
C HIS A 3 6.80 -53.68 -4.89
N PRO A 4 5.78 -52.81 -4.98
CA PRO A 4 5.39 -52.13 -6.22
C PRO A 4 6.22 -50.85 -6.55
N PHE A 5 7.32 -50.58 -5.85
CA PHE A 5 8.02 -49.28 -5.94
C PHE A 5 9.44 -49.31 -6.54
N PHE A 6 9.91 -50.44 -7.07
CA PHE A 6 11.20 -50.49 -7.77
C PHE A 6 11.00 -50.38 -9.30
N GLY A 7 10.69 -49.17 -9.76
CA GLY A 7 10.92 -48.80 -11.15
C GLY A 7 12.40 -48.49 -11.38
N PRO A 8 12.97 -48.78 -12.56
CA PRO A 8 14.35 -48.39 -12.87
C PRO A 8 14.47 -46.86 -12.86
N ILE A 9 15.49 -46.34 -12.16
CA ILE A 9 15.80 -44.90 -12.13
C ILE A 9 16.27 -44.50 -13.54
N LEU A 10 15.36 -43.95 -14.33
CA LEU A 10 15.70 -43.31 -15.61
C LEU A 10 16.45 -42.01 -15.30
N ARG A 11 17.77 -42.02 -15.48
CA ARG A 11 18.55 -40.78 -15.49
C ARG A 11 18.15 -40.00 -16.74
N LEU A 12 17.28 -39.00 -16.57
CA LEU A 12 17.06 -37.95 -17.55
C LEU A 12 18.41 -37.25 -17.79
N ARG A 13 19.09 -37.62 -18.87
CA ARG A 13 20.13 -36.77 -19.44
C ARG A 13 19.40 -35.59 -20.07
N VAL A 14 19.26 -34.52 -19.31
CA VAL A 14 18.99 -33.19 -19.88
C VAL A 14 20.23 -32.88 -20.72
N THR A 15 20.15 -33.10 -22.03
CA THR A 15 21.02 -32.38 -22.96
C THR A 15 20.82 -30.91 -22.66
N PRO A 16 21.87 -30.14 -22.30
CA PRO A 16 21.71 -28.71 -22.18
C PRO A 16 21.26 -28.25 -23.56
N ASP A 17 20.06 -27.67 -23.64
CA ASP A 17 19.70 -26.88 -24.79
C ASP A 17 20.85 -25.90 -25.02
N GLU A 18 21.28 -25.78 -26.27
CA GLU A 18 22.21 -24.74 -26.72
C GLU A 18 21.83 -23.44 -26.00
N PRO A 19 22.81 -22.64 -25.51
CA PRO A 19 22.50 -21.53 -24.63
C PRO A 19 21.50 -20.61 -25.33
N GLU A 20 20.22 -20.79 -24.96
CA GLU A 20 19.13 -19.94 -25.35
C GLU A 20 19.57 -18.61 -24.81
N ALA A 21 19.95 -17.72 -25.74
CA ALA A 21 20.65 -16.48 -25.43
C ALA A 21 19.98 -15.87 -24.20
N PRO A 22 20.72 -15.67 -23.08
CA PRO A 22 20.12 -15.39 -21.78
C PRO A 22 19.16 -14.25 -21.99
N ASP A 23 17.84 -14.54 -21.88
CA ASP A 23 16.73 -13.66 -22.22
C ASP A 23 17.23 -12.23 -22.22
N ALA A 24 17.63 -11.73 -23.40
CA ALA A 24 18.42 -10.53 -23.49
C ALA A 24 17.63 -9.50 -22.71
N PHE A 25 18.15 -9.06 -21.55
CA PHE A 25 17.52 -8.08 -20.68
C PHE A 25 17.04 -7.00 -21.61
N VAL A 26 15.73 -6.93 -21.86
CA VAL A 26 15.20 -6.24 -23.04
C VAL A 26 15.58 -4.78 -22.87
N GLY A 27 16.72 -4.40 -23.46
CA GLY A 27 17.40 -3.12 -23.35
C GLY A 27 16.67 -2.03 -24.12
N GLY A 28 15.40 -2.28 -24.43
CA GLY A 28 14.49 -1.31 -24.98
C GLY A 28 14.05 -0.32 -23.89
N PRO A 29 13.72 0.92 -24.28
CA PRO A 29 13.13 1.89 -23.39
C PRO A 29 11.89 1.30 -22.70
N ARG A 30 11.81 1.50 -21.38
CA ARG A 30 10.65 1.07 -20.60
C ARG A 30 9.37 1.71 -21.16
N VAL A 31 8.42 0.90 -21.61
CA VAL A 31 7.09 1.37 -22.03
C VAL A 31 6.33 1.94 -20.83
N ARG A 32 5.62 3.05 -21.04
CA ARG A 32 4.77 3.71 -20.04
C ARG A 32 3.73 2.73 -19.50
N GLY A 33 3.61 2.61 -18.18
CA GLY A 33 2.66 1.70 -17.52
C GLY A 33 3.14 0.27 -17.32
N SER A 34 4.34 -0.10 -17.82
CA SER A 34 4.92 -1.41 -17.49
C SER A 34 5.15 -1.54 -15.98
N LYS A 35 5.01 -2.77 -15.46
CA LYS A 35 5.27 -3.12 -14.04
C LYS A 35 6.71 -3.56 -13.78
N ARG A 36 7.57 -3.57 -14.81
CA ARG A 36 8.97 -4.00 -14.69
C ARG A 36 9.70 -3.15 -13.61
N PRO A 37 10.75 -3.63 -12.94
CA PRO A 37 11.60 -2.75 -12.13
C PRO A 37 12.33 -1.71 -13.02
N HIS A 38 12.81 -0.62 -12.44
CA HIS A 38 13.78 0.23 -13.14
C HIS A 38 15.17 -0.41 -13.03
N GLY A 39 15.97 -0.37 -14.09
CA GLY A 39 17.34 -0.88 -14.03
C GLY A 39 18.27 0.00 -13.19
N ASP A 40 19.37 -0.58 -12.71
CA ASP A 40 20.32 0.07 -11.80
C ASP A 40 20.97 1.31 -12.41
N ALA A 41 21.21 1.32 -13.71
CA ALA A 41 21.71 2.50 -14.42
C ALA A 41 20.79 3.73 -14.26
N LYS A 42 19.46 3.52 -14.24
CA LYS A 42 18.49 4.60 -13.98
C LYS A 42 18.50 5.03 -12.53
N CYS A 43 18.67 4.09 -11.60
CA CYS A 43 18.81 4.39 -10.17
C CYS A 43 20.06 5.27 -9.93
N ALA A 44 21.21 4.88 -10.50
CA ALA A 44 22.46 5.63 -10.43
C ALA A 44 22.36 7.02 -11.10
N GLN A 45 21.71 7.12 -12.26
CA GLN A 45 21.45 8.40 -12.93
C GLN A 45 20.64 9.35 -12.03
N VAL A 46 19.56 8.85 -11.42
CA VAL A 46 18.73 9.64 -10.48
C VAL A 46 19.54 10.04 -9.25
N ARG A 47 20.33 9.12 -8.67
CA ARG A 47 21.19 9.40 -7.51
C ARG A 47 22.15 10.56 -7.80
N ARG A 48 22.88 10.49 -8.92
CA ARG A 48 23.78 11.56 -9.35
C ARG A 48 23.06 12.90 -9.43
N LEU A 49 21.87 12.95 -10.05
CA LEU A 49 21.10 14.19 -10.15
C LEU A 49 20.67 14.72 -8.77
N ILE A 50 20.29 13.85 -7.84
CA ILE A 50 19.91 14.25 -6.48
C ILE A 50 21.07 14.81 -5.68
N GLU A 51 22.24 14.18 -5.76
CA GLU A 51 23.40 14.55 -4.95
C GLU A 51 24.13 15.78 -5.53
N THR A 52 24.10 15.97 -6.86
CA THR A 52 24.88 17.02 -7.54
C THR A 52 24.07 18.24 -7.98
N THR A 53 22.74 18.16 -8.05
CA THR A 53 21.91 19.25 -8.59
C THR A 53 20.85 19.74 -7.62
N VAL A 54 20.37 20.97 -7.83
CA VAL A 54 19.27 21.58 -7.07
C VAL A 54 17.88 21.28 -7.65
N LEU A 55 17.79 20.37 -8.64
CA LEU A 55 16.54 20.06 -9.32
C LEU A 55 15.47 19.52 -8.35
N THR A 56 14.22 19.89 -8.60
CA THR A 56 13.05 19.29 -7.96
C THR A 56 12.88 17.84 -8.40
N TYR A 57 12.16 17.02 -7.63
CA TYR A 57 11.76 15.68 -8.09
C TYR A 57 10.92 15.71 -9.37
N GLY A 58 10.19 16.80 -9.64
CA GLY A 58 9.43 16.96 -10.87
C GLY A 58 10.32 17.09 -12.09
N GLU A 59 11.40 17.87 -11.99
CA GLU A 59 12.38 18.05 -13.07
C GLU A 59 13.19 16.79 -13.28
N ILE A 60 13.67 16.14 -12.21
CA ILE A 60 14.38 14.86 -12.30
C ILE A 60 13.48 13.79 -12.95
N ALA A 61 12.19 13.77 -12.63
CA ALA A 61 11.25 12.85 -13.25
C ALA A 61 11.09 13.10 -14.75
N LYS A 62 11.00 14.37 -15.17
CA LYS A 62 10.95 14.73 -16.60
C LYS A 62 12.24 14.33 -17.33
N GLN A 63 13.39 14.52 -16.70
CA GLN A 63 14.70 14.23 -17.31
C GLN A 63 14.99 12.72 -17.39
N THR A 64 14.62 11.95 -16.37
CA THR A 64 14.98 10.52 -16.28
C THR A 64 13.88 9.58 -16.75
N GLY A 65 12.62 10.04 -16.80
CA GLY A 65 11.43 9.22 -17.05
C GLY A 65 10.98 8.41 -15.82
N VAL A 66 11.63 8.57 -14.67
CA VAL A 66 11.28 7.88 -13.42
C VAL A 66 10.21 8.67 -12.67
N GLY A 67 9.15 8.01 -12.21
CA GLY A 67 8.07 8.67 -11.49
C GLY A 67 8.55 9.30 -10.17
N ARG A 68 7.98 10.47 -9.80
CA ARG A 68 8.32 11.20 -8.55
C ARG A 68 8.25 10.33 -7.30
N ALA A 69 7.30 9.40 -7.24
CA ALA A 69 7.14 8.49 -6.11
C ALA A 69 8.33 7.53 -5.96
N SER A 70 8.86 6.99 -7.06
CA SER A 70 10.02 6.11 -7.06
C SER A 70 11.28 6.87 -6.63
N ILE A 71 11.48 8.07 -7.19
CA ILE A 71 12.60 8.97 -6.82
C ILE A 71 12.57 9.24 -5.30
N CYS A 72 11.41 9.63 -4.77
CA CYS A 72 11.23 9.89 -3.34
C CYS A 72 11.54 8.66 -2.46
N ARG A 73 11.15 7.46 -2.90
CA ARG A 73 11.47 6.21 -2.19
C ARG A 73 12.96 5.91 -2.19
N TRP A 74 13.59 5.90 -3.36
CA TRP A 74 15.03 5.64 -3.45
C TRP A 74 15.87 6.63 -2.65
N THR A 75 15.50 7.91 -2.67
CA THR A 75 16.22 8.94 -1.88
C THR A 75 16.13 8.65 -0.38
N ARG A 76 14.95 8.27 0.11
CA ARG A 76 14.73 7.96 1.53
C ARG A 76 15.44 6.67 1.94
N ASP A 77 15.20 5.61 1.18
CA ASP A 77 15.63 4.26 1.54
C ASP A 77 17.14 4.09 1.32
N GLY A 78 17.70 4.80 0.33
CA GLY A 78 19.13 4.86 0.07
C GLY A 78 19.88 5.95 0.86
N GLY A 79 19.19 6.75 1.67
CA GLY A 79 19.81 7.81 2.48
C GLY A 79 20.54 8.89 1.67
N TRP A 80 20.13 9.14 0.43
CA TRP A 80 20.84 10.06 -0.46
C TRP A 80 20.67 11.50 0.00
N GLN A 81 21.77 12.25 -0.01
CA GLN A 81 21.79 13.63 0.46
C GLN A 81 21.52 14.60 -0.69
N ARG A 82 20.72 15.64 -0.41
CA ARG A 82 20.48 16.73 -1.35
C ARG A 82 21.37 17.93 -1.01
N PRO A 83 21.84 18.70 -2.00
CA PRO A 83 22.56 19.94 -1.74
C PRO A 83 21.65 20.96 -1.03
N LEU A 84 22.24 21.85 -0.22
CA LEU A 84 21.54 22.73 0.72
C LEU A 84 20.46 23.62 0.09
N PHE A 85 20.66 24.07 -1.15
CA PHE A 85 19.73 24.94 -1.86
C PHE A 85 18.65 24.19 -2.65
N ALA A 86 18.68 22.85 -2.65
CA ALA A 86 17.67 22.07 -3.32
C ALA A 86 16.34 22.11 -2.56
N PRO A 87 15.19 22.05 -3.26
CA PRO A 87 13.89 21.91 -2.62
C PRO A 87 13.83 20.71 -1.68
N ARG A 88 13.33 20.94 -0.46
CA ARG A 88 13.21 19.91 0.57
C ARG A 88 12.25 18.81 0.15
N ALA A 89 12.64 17.57 0.42
CA ALA A 89 11.77 16.42 0.22
C ALA A 89 10.57 16.47 1.19
N THR A 90 9.41 16.00 0.74
CA THR A 90 8.20 15.92 1.59
C THR A 90 8.43 15.09 2.86
N ASP A 91 9.31 14.08 2.79
CA ASP A 91 9.64 13.21 3.92
C ASP A 91 10.47 13.92 5.01
N THR A 92 11.23 14.98 4.67
CA THR A 92 12.10 15.72 5.59
C THR A 92 11.45 16.99 6.16
N VAL A 93 10.15 17.19 5.90
CA VAL A 93 9.40 18.33 6.44
C VAL A 93 9.33 18.22 7.98
N PRO A 94 9.55 19.34 8.72
CA PRO A 94 9.39 19.38 10.17
C PRO A 94 8.00 18.92 10.62
N SER A 95 7.90 18.31 11.79
CA SER A 95 6.64 17.75 12.31
C SER A 95 5.52 18.79 12.37
N ALA A 96 5.81 20.05 12.70
CA ALA A 96 4.83 21.14 12.73
C ALA A 96 4.05 21.30 11.41
N ARG A 97 4.74 21.14 10.27
CA ARG A 97 4.17 21.27 8.91
C ARG A 97 3.92 19.93 8.23
N ALA A 98 4.27 18.82 8.87
CA ALA A 98 4.10 17.48 8.33
C ALA A 98 2.61 17.11 8.25
N SER A 99 2.23 16.41 7.17
CA SER A 99 0.90 15.83 7.06
C SER A 99 0.65 14.80 8.17
N GLN A 100 -0.62 14.57 8.54
CA GLN A 100 -0.97 13.56 9.53
C GLN A 100 -0.37 12.19 9.17
N LYS A 101 -0.43 11.80 7.89
CA LYS A 101 0.17 10.55 7.40
C LYS A 101 1.68 10.46 7.69
N LEU A 102 2.42 11.55 7.49
CA LEU A 102 3.86 11.58 7.78
C LEU A 102 4.14 11.51 9.28
N LYS A 103 3.33 12.19 10.11
CA LYS A 103 3.43 12.12 11.58
C LYS A 103 3.23 10.70 12.09
N LEU A 104 2.15 10.03 11.64
CA LEU A 104 1.84 8.65 12.03
C LEU A 104 2.93 7.68 11.58
N ARG A 105 3.48 7.86 10.37
CA ARG A 105 4.61 7.04 9.90
C ARG A 105 5.85 7.21 10.78
N LYS A 106 6.24 8.45 11.10
CA LYS A 106 7.38 8.74 12.00
C LYS A 106 7.17 8.17 13.41
N LEU A 107 5.94 8.21 13.92
CA LEU A 107 5.59 7.59 15.20
C LEU A 107 5.75 6.07 15.14
N ALA A 108 5.23 5.44 14.09
CA ALA A 108 5.37 4.00 13.89
C ALA A 108 6.84 3.55 13.79
N GLU A 109 7.67 4.28 13.04
CA GLU A 109 9.13 4.03 12.96
C GLU A 109 9.79 4.09 14.35
N ARG A 110 9.44 5.08 15.18
CA ARG A 110 9.96 5.20 16.56
C ARG A 110 9.50 4.08 17.48
N LEU A 111 8.22 3.69 17.39
CA LEU A 111 7.68 2.58 18.18
C LEU A 111 8.32 1.26 17.77
N HIS A 112 8.57 1.05 16.48
CA HIS A 112 9.30 -0.13 15.99
C HIS A 112 10.71 -0.21 16.56
N ALA A 113 11.46 0.90 16.53
CA ALA A 113 12.81 0.96 17.10
C ALA A 113 12.82 0.69 18.62
N LEU A 114 11.80 1.15 19.35
CA LEU A 114 11.65 0.82 20.78
C LEU A 114 11.36 -0.66 21.00
N ALA A 115 10.49 -1.26 20.20
CA ALA A 115 10.19 -2.69 20.28
C ALA A 115 11.41 -3.55 19.96
N GLU A 116 12.15 -3.23 18.88
CA GLU A 116 13.40 -3.92 18.53
C GLU A 116 14.43 -3.84 19.65
N ARG A 117 14.59 -2.65 20.26
CA ARG A 117 15.49 -2.49 21.39
C ARG A 117 15.07 -3.36 22.58
N ALA A 118 13.79 -3.38 22.92
CA ALA A 118 13.28 -4.20 24.03
C ALA A 118 13.50 -5.70 23.77
N VAL A 119 13.28 -6.17 22.54
CA VAL A 119 13.56 -7.56 22.15
C VAL A 119 15.05 -7.88 22.25
N ARG A 120 15.93 -7.01 21.76
CA ARG A 120 17.39 -7.21 21.89
C ARG A 120 17.86 -7.26 23.34
N GLU A 121 17.28 -6.42 24.21
CA GLU A 121 17.56 -6.45 25.65
C GLU A 121 17.13 -7.78 26.28
N LEU A 122 16.02 -8.37 25.84
CA LEU A 122 15.55 -9.69 26.28
C LEU A 122 16.41 -10.83 25.74
N GLU A 123 16.81 -10.78 24.47
CA GLU A 123 17.71 -11.77 23.86
C GLU A 123 19.09 -11.82 24.53
N ALA A 124 19.53 -10.70 25.12
CA ALA A 124 20.79 -10.62 25.86
C ALA A 124 20.70 -11.19 27.29
N GLN A 125 19.50 -11.41 27.81
CA GLN A 125 19.29 -12.00 29.13
C GLN A 125 19.29 -13.54 29.03
N PRO A 126 19.88 -14.25 30.01
CA PRO A 126 19.89 -15.71 30.02
C PRO A 126 18.49 -16.31 30.23
N ASP A 127 17.60 -15.57 30.90
CA ASP A 127 16.20 -15.91 31.11
C ASP A 127 15.29 -14.89 30.40
N VAL A 128 14.20 -15.38 29.81
CA VAL A 128 13.24 -14.54 29.09
C VAL A 128 12.16 -14.04 30.05
N ASP A 129 12.16 -12.73 30.32
CA ASP A 129 11.06 -12.06 31.00
C ASP A 129 9.83 -11.96 30.06
N ILE A 130 8.82 -12.79 30.33
CA ILE A 130 7.59 -12.91 29.54
C ILE A 130 6.77 -11.60 29.56
N ASP A 131 6.74 -10.89 30.69
CA ASP A 131 5.96 -9.66 30.82
C ASP A 131 6.58 -8.56 29.95
N ARG A 132 7.90 -8.45 29.96
CA ARG A 132 8.63 -7.48 29.14
C ARG A 132 8.56 -7.83 27.64
N LEU A 133 8.51 -9.11 27.29
CA LEU A 133 8.22 -9.54 25.92
C LEU A 133 6.80 -9.13 25.48
N MET A 134 5.80 -9.34 26.35
CA MET A 134 4.43 -8.91 26.09
C MET A 134 4.33 -7.39 25.87
N GLN A 135 5.03 -6.60 26.68
CA GLN A 135 5.10 -5.15 26.51
C GLN A 135 5.72 -4.76 25.16
N ALA A 136 6.82 -5.41 24.74
CA ALA A 136 7.43 -5.16 23.43
C ALA A 136 6.47 -5.47 22.27
N LEU A 137 5.72 -6.58 22.35
CA LEU A 137 4.70 -6.95 21.35
C LEU A 137 3.53 -5.96 21.32
N GLN A 138 3.11 -5.42 22.46
CA GLN A 138 2.09 -4.37 22.51
C GLN A 138 2.57 -3.08 21.82
N VAL A 139 3.81 -2.67 22.04
CA VAL A 139 4.42 -1.51 21.36
C VAL A 139 4.47 -1.74 19.84
N LEU A 140 4.85 -2.94 19.40
CA LEU A 140 4.84 -3.31 17.98
C LEU A 140 3.42 -3.27 17.38
N LYS A 141 2.42 -3.76 18.10
CA LYS A 141 1.01 -3.70 17.70
C LYS A 141 0.58 -2.25 17.52
N MET A 142 0.92 -1.37 18.46
CA MET A 142 0.63 0.07 18.34
C MET A 142 1.30 0.69 17.11
N ALA A 143 2.58 0.36 16.86
CA ALA A 143 3.29 0.82 15.65
C ALA A 143 2.55 0.41 14.36
N ARG A 144 2.07 -0.83 14.29
CA ARG A 144 1.32 -1.36 13.14
C ARG A 144 0.00 -0.63 12.94
N LEU A 145 -0.75 -0.35 14.01
CA LEU A 145 -2.02 0.36 13.95
C LEU A 145 -1.82 1.81 13.48
N GLU A 146 -0.82 2.50 14.01
CA GLU A 146 -0.48 3.87 13.60
C GLU A 146 -0.03 3.96 12.13
N ALA A 147 0.81 3.01 11.68
CA ALA A 147 1.23 2.93 10.28
C ALA A 147 0.06 2.63 9.33
N MET A 148 -0.88 1.80 9.77
CA MET A 148 -2.08 1.45 9.02
C MET A 148 -3.01 2.66 8.83
N GLY A 149 -3.05 3.55 9.83
CA GLY A 149 -3.88 4.75 9.87
C GLY A 149 -5.39 4.43 9.79
N ARG A 150 -6.21 5.46 9.61
CA ARG A 150 -7.65 5.28 9.33
C ARG A 150 -7.83 4.77 7.90
N ARG A 151 -7.79 3.46 7.69
CA ARG A 151 -8.24 2.87 6.43
C ARG A 151 -9.75 3.04 6.35
N ARG A 152 -10.22 3.96 5.51
CA ARG A 152 -11.61 3.91 5.06
C ARG A 152 -11.80 2.60 4.29
N PRO A 153 -12.91 1.88 4.47
CA PRO A 153 -13.25 0.73 3.64
C PRO A 153 -13.07 1.12 2.17
N ARG A 154 -12.37 0.29 1.39
CA ARG A 154 -12.29 0.52 -0.05
C ARG A 154 -13.70 0.37 -0.59
N ARG A 155 -14.20 1.40 -1.28
CA ARG A 155 -15.47 1.28 -2.01
C ARG A 155 -15.31 0.14 -3.04
N PRO A 156 -16.28 -0.78 -3.15
CA PRO A 156 -16.34 -1.70 -4.28
C PRO A 156 -16.25 -0.91 -5.59
N ILE A 157 -15.48 -1.43 -6.55
CA ILE A 157 -15.20 -0.76 -7.83
C ILE A 157 -16.51 -0.55 -8.62
N ASP A 158 -17.49 -1.42 -8.42
CA ASP A 158 -18.77 -1.42 -9.14
C ASP A 158 -19.86 -0.56 -8.49
N MET A 159 -19.52 0.23 -7.46
CA MET A 159 -20.50 1.14 -6.84
C MET A 159 -20.55 2.48 -7.59
N PRO A 160 -21.75 2.96 -7.97
CA PRO A 160 -21.90 4.25 -8.63
C PRO A 160 -21.38 5.38 -7.74
N ALA A 161 -20.83 6.42 -8.38
CA ALA A 161 -20.26 7.57 -7.68
C ALA A 161 -21.36 8.44 -7.05
N ARG A 162 -21.59 8.25 -5.75
CA ARG A 162 -22.62 9.00 -4.99
C ARG A 162 -22.12 10.36 -4.51
N THR A 163 -23.02 11.34 -4.47
CA THR A 163 -22.77 12.63 -3.84
C THR A 163 -22.68 12.49 -2.31
N GLY A 164 -22.07 13.49 -1.65
CA GLY A 164 -21.93 13.46 -0.19
C GLY A 164 -23.28 13.44 0.55
N ARG A 165 -24.29 14.10 -0.02
CA ARG A 165 -25.66 14.13 0.51
C ARG A 165 -26.35 12.77 0.40
N GLU A 166 -26.25 12.11 -0.74
CA GLU A 166 -26.80 10.76 -0.95
C GLU A 166 -26.19 9.73 0.00
N MET A 167 -24.90 9.87 0.32
CA MET A 167 -24.26 9.01 1.32
C MET A 167 -24.86 9.24 2.72
N MET A 168 -25.05 10.50 3.13
CA MET A 168 -25.63 10.83 4.42
C MET A 168 -27.08 10.34 4.55
N GLU A 169 -27.87 10.46 3.47
CA GLU A 169 -29.26 9.99 3.42
C GLU A 169 -29.32 8.45 3.51
N ARG A 170 -28.42 7.72 2.84
CA ARG A 170 -28.30 6.25 3.00
C ARG A 170 -27.88 5.86 4.41
N ASP A 171 -26.85 6.49 4.96
CA ASP A 171 -26.37 6.19 6.31
C ASP A 171 -27.44 6.50 7.37
N ALA A 172 -28.29 7.49 7.13
CA ALA A 172 -29.47 7.75 7.96
C ALA A 172 -30.53 6.65 7.82
N ALA A 173 -30.84 6.23 6.59
CA ALA A 173 -31.81 5.15 6.34
C ALA A 173 -31.38 3.82 6.96
N ILE A 174 -30.12 3.43 6.81
CA ILE A 174 -29.56 2.20 7.42
C ILE A 174 -29.63 2.27 8.94
N ARG A 175 -29.27 3.41 9.54
CA ARG A 175 -29.36 3.58 11.01
C ARG A 175 -30.80 3.48 11.51
N THR A 176 -31.76 4.04 10.78
CA THR A 176 -33.18 3.92 11.12
C THR A 176 -33.65 2.48 11.01
N ALA A 177 -33.27 1.76 9.95
CA ALA A 177 -33.62 0.35 9.78
C ALA A 177 -33.07 -0.54 10.90
N LEU A 178 -31.79 -0.37 11.26
CA LEU A 178 -31.18 -1.08 12.38
C LEU A 178 -31.87 -0.78 13.72
N LYS A 179 -32.33 0.46 13.91
CA LYS A 179 -33.08 0.87 15.10
C LYS A 179 -34.44 0.16 15.18
N GLU A 180 -35.16 0.08 14.06
CA GLU A 180 -36.45 -0.62 13.98
C GLU A 180 -36.27 -2.15 14.13
N MET A 181 -35.22 -2.74 13.55
CA MET A 181 -34.89 -4.16 13.75
C MET A 181 -34.60 -4.48 15.22
N ARG A 182 -33.82 -3.63 15.90
CA ARG A 182 -33.59 -3.76 17.35
C ARG A 182 -34.90 -3.65 18.14
N ARG A 183 -35.79 -2.74 17.75
CA ARG A 183 -37.13 -2.59 18.36
C ARG A 183 -38.01 -3.81 18.14
N GLY A 184 -37.86 -4.49 17.00
CA GLY A 184 -38.50 -5.76 16.67
C GLY A 184 -37.88 -6.99 17.35
N GLY A 185 -36.91 -6.81 18.26
CA GLY A 185 -36.29 -7.89 19.01
C GLY A 185 -35.13 -8.60 18.31
N VAL A 186 -34.63 -8.06 17.18
CA VAL A 186 -33.44 -8.61 16.51
C VAL A 186 -32.19 -8.19 17.26
N ASP A 187 -31.35 -9.16 17.62
CA ASP A 187 -30.02 -8.89 18.19
C ASP A 187 -29.07 -8.37 17.10
N VAL A 188 -29.07 -7.04 16.96
CA VAL A 188 -28.20 -6.31 16.03
C VAL A 188 -26.70 -6.31 16.44
N THR A 189 -26.32 -6.96 17.55
CA THR A 189 -24.90 -7.07 17.95
C THR A 189 -24.18 -8.26 17.30
N GLN A 190 -24.93 -9.22 16.76
CA GLN A 190 -24.40 -10.42 16.11
C GLN A 190 -25.00 -10.61 14.70
N ILE A 191 -25.01 -9.55 13.88
CA ILE A 191 -25.50 -9.65 12.50
C ILE A 191 -24.40 -10.26 11.62
N PRO A 192 -24.67 -11.38 10.91
CA PRO A 192 -23.74 -11.91 9.91
C PRO A 192 -23.48 -10.91 8.77
N ASP A 193 -22.26 -10.90 8.24
CA ASP A 193 -21.85 -9.95 7.18
C ASP A 193 -22.76 -10.01 5.94
N ASP A 194 -23.26 -11.19 5.58
CA ASP A 194 -24.18 -11.38 4.46
C ASP A 194 -25.54 -10.70 4.70
N ALA A 195 -26.04 -10.72 5.94
CA ALA A 195 -27.29 -10.06 6.31
C ALA A 195 -27.12 -8.52 6.32
N MET A 196 -25.95 -8.02 6.74
CA MET A 196 -25.61 -6.61 6.59
C MET A 196 -25.54 -6.17 5.13
N ALA A 197 -24.97 -7.00 4.25
CA ALA A 197 -24.89 -6.73 2.82
C ALA A 197 -26.29 -6.63 2.16
N LEU A 198 -27.23 -7.50 2.57
CA LEU A 198 -28.62 -7.44 2.08
C LEU A 198 -29.34 -6.18 2.53
N LEU A 199 -29.18 -5.77 3.79
CA LEU A 199 -29.73 -4.51 4.31
C LEU A 199 -29.17 -3.29 3.55
N GLU A 200 -27.87 -3.32 3.31
CA GLU A 200 -27.17 -2.28 2.55
C GLU A 200 -27.61 -2.18 1.08
N ALA A 201 -27.96 -3.30 0.46
CA ALA A 201 -28.49 -3.37 -0.89
C ALA A 201 -29.94 -2.87 -0.95
N ALA A 202 -30.79 -3.25 0.01
CA ALA A 202 -32.19 -2.83 0.10
C ALA A 202 -32.35 -1.30 0.25
N HIS A 203 -31.39 -0.64 0.91
CA HIS A 203 -31.35 0.82 1.06
C HIS A 203 -30.43 1.54 0.06
N THR A 204 -30.06 0.86 -1.04
CA THR A 204 -29.43 1.53 -2.18
C THR A 204 -30.52 2.02 -3.14
N PRO A 205 -30.65 3.34 -3.39
CA PRO A 205 -31.63 3.86 -4.34
C PRO A 205 -31.39 3.29 -5.76
N PRO A 206 -32.44 3.11 -6.58
CA PRO A 206 -32.28 2.70 -7.97
C PRO A 206 -31.43 3.72 -8.74
N GLU A 207 -30.65 3.22 -9.70
CA GLU A 207 -29.74 4.00 -10.52
C GLU A 207 -30.54 5.07 -11.29
N ARG A 208 -30.46 6.33 -10.86
CA ARG A 208 -30.98 7.46 -11.62
C ARG A 208 -29.99 7.80 -12.72
N ASP A 209 -30.53 8.08 -13.90
CA ASP A 209 -29.82 8.45 -15.12
C ASP A 209 -28.76 9.54 -14.84
N HIS A 210 -27.50 9.12 -14.68
CA HIS A 210 -26.43 9.97 -14.16
C HIS A 210 -25.86 10.84 -15.29
N PRO A 211 -25.69 12.16 -15.11
CA PRO A 211 -25.19 13.05 -16.16
C PRO A 211 -23.78 12.70 -16.69
N ALA A 212 -23.03 11.84 -15.99
CA ALA A 212 -21.73 11.32 -16.42
C ALA A 212 -21.81 10.18 -17.45
N LEU A 213 -22.98 9.54 -17.60
CA LEU A 213 -23.25 8.50 -18.60
C LEU A 213 -23.76 9.07 -19.94
N ARG A 214 -24.03 10.39 -19.99
CA ARG A 214 -24.37 11.06 -21.25
C ARG A 214 -23.15 11.09 -22.17
N PRO A 215 -23.32 10.80 -23.48
CA PRO A 215 -22.21 10.90 -24.42
C PRO A 215 -21.61 12.30 -24.37
N ARG A 216 -20.29 12.38 -24.16
CA ARG A 216 -19.58 13.67 -24.15
C ARG A 216 -19.79 14.36 -25.50
N GLY A 217 -20.42 15.53 -25.47
CA GLY A 217 -20.58 16.38 -26.66
C GLY A 217 -19.22 16.67 -27.31
N SER A 218 -19.24 16.82 -28.65
CA SER A 218 -18.03 17.10 -29.43
C SER A 218 -17.31 18.34 -28.90
N ARG A 219 -16.02 18.20 -28.60
CA ARG A 219 -15.17 19.32 -28.23
C ARG A 219 -15.08 20.26 -29.44
N ARG A 220 -15.58 21.49 -29.32
CA ARG A 220 -15.32 22.55 -30.31
C ARG A 220 -13.79 22.69 -30.46
N ARG A 221 -13.34 22.60 -31.71
CA ARG A 221 -11.95 22.77 -32.13
C ARG A 221 -11.43 24.15 -31.79
#